data_AF-A0A2W2LPG6-F1
#
_entry.id   AF-A0A2W2LPG6-F1
#
_cell.length_a   1.000
_cell.length_b   1.000
_cell.length_c   1.000
_cell.angle_alpha   90.00
_cell.angle_beta   90.00
_cell.angle_gamma   90.00
#
_symmetry.space_group_name_H-M   'P 1'
#
loop_
_entity.id
_entity.type
_entity.pdbx_description
1 polymer ?
#
loop_
_entity_poly.entity_id
_entity_poly.type
_entity_poly.pdbx_seq_one_letter_code
_entity_poly.pdbx_strand_id
1 'polypeptide(L)'
;MDVIVVGLGAMGSAAVHQLARRGVDVLGIDRHSPPHTFGSSHGETRITRRLTLEGTEYASLAVRSHEWWRRIEAETGASVLTACGVLNLADQAADAGAFAVHERAAAAYGIDYELLDAAALRDRFPQFRVEDTRVGLLEPGGGFVRPEAAISAQLELAERYGAQLHRGERVLAVEAAASAVTVRTDAATYTADQVVLCAGGWLAGLLDDPGLARLFGVYRQVLHWFGIEGSRQDFTPGRFPTFIWDGVSQADEYFYGFPSVDGATVKVATGQLDHRTPDPDTLDRTVAPDEAAGFHQAMISGRLPGVSARVARSQVCMYTVTPDEAFVIDRLPGRERVLVASPCSGHGFKHSAAIGEALAELVTDGATTLDLTPFALGRFTR
;
A
#
# COMPACT_ATOMS: atom_id res chain seq x y z
N MET A 1 -28.32 7.17 -8.25
CA MET A 1 -26.92 7.32 -7.83
C MET A 1 -26.06 7.32 -9.06
N ASP A 2 -25.04 8.16 -9.04
CA ASP A 2 -24.15 8.36 -10.18
C ASP A 2 -23.09 7.25 -10.17
N VAL A 3 -22.55 6.91 -8.99
CA VAL A 3 -21.40 6.03 -8.87
C VAL A 3 -21.53 5.06 -7.69
N ILE A 4 -21.15 3.80 -7.92
CA ILE A 4 -20.91 2.83 -6.85
C ILE A 4 -19.40 2.57 -6.71
N VAL A 5 -18.87 2.57 -5.49
CA VAL A 5 -17.49 2.14 -5.18
C VAL A 5 -17.54 0.82 -4.42
N VAL A 6 -16.95 -0.24 -4.98
CA VAL A 6 -16.93 -1.58 -4.39
C VAL A 6 -15.59 -1.85 -3.70
N GLY A 7 -15.65 -2.12 -2.40
CA GLY A 7 -14.50 -2.23 -1.51
C GLY A 7 -14.09 -0.86 -1.00
N LEU A 8 -14.08 -0.67 0.32
CA LEU A 8 -13.80 0.58 1.04
C LEU A 8 -12.50 0.48 1.86
N GLY A 9 -11.53 -0.30 1.37
CA GLY A 9 -10.15 -0.29 1.85
C GLY A 9 -9.37 0.96 1.43
N ALA A 10 -8.06 0.85 1.25
CA ALA A 10 -7.19 1.99 0.91
C ALA A 10 -7.69 2.80 -0.31
N MET A 11 -7.94 2.13 -1.43
CA MET A 11 -8.32 2.81 -2.68
C MET A 11 -9.78 3.26 -2.67
N GLY A 12 -10.67 2.43 -2.15
CA GLY A 12 -12.09 2.72 -2.10
C GLY A 12 -12.45 3.87 -1.19
N SER A 13 -11.87 3.92 0.02
CA SER A 13 -12.06 5.05 0.94
C SER A 13 -11.57 6.37 0.34
N ALA A 14 -10.45 6.35 -0.38
CA ALA A 14 -9.96 7.52 -1.09
C ALA A 14 -10.86 7.92 -2.26
N ALA A 15 -11.33 6.96 -3.07
CA ALA A 15 -12.22 7.22 -4.19
C ALA A 15 -13.57 7.79 -3.75
N VAL A 16 -14.22 7.17 -2.75
CA VAL A 16 -15.52 7.64 -2.25
C VAL A 16 -15.43 9.04 -1.62
N HIS A 17 -14.35 9.33 -0.88
CA HIS A 17 -14.07 10.67 -0.38
C HIS A 17 -13.96 11.69 -1.51
N GLN A 18 -13.15 11.40 -2.53
CA GLN A 18 -12.87 12.34 -3.62
C GLN A 18 -14.09 12.56 -4.51
N LEU A 19 -14.88 11.52 -4.78
CA LEU A 19 -16.16 11.60 -5.49
C LEU A 19 -17.17 12.45 -4.71
N ALA A 20 -17.37 12.17 -3.41
CA ALA A 20 -18.29 12.92 -2.57
C ALA A 20 -17.90 14.40 -2.46
N ARG A 21 -16.60 14.71 -2.29
CA ARG A 21 -16.11 16.10 -2.27
C ARG A 21 -16.38 16.85 -3.58
N ARG A 22 -16.49 16.14 -4.71
CA ARG A 22 -16.89 16.69 -6.02
C ARG A 22 -18.41 16.80 -6.20
N GLY A 23 -19.21 16.45 -5.19
CA GLY A 23 -20.66 16.52 -5.21
C GLY A 23 -21.34 15.38 -5.96
N VAL A 24 -20.63 14.27 -6.20
CA VAL A 24 -21.17 13.07 -6.86
C VAL A 24 -22.07 12.30 -5.88
N ASP A 25 -23.25 11.85 -6.33
CA ASP A 25 -24.09 10.93 -5.56
C ASP A 25 -23.47 9.53 -5.58
N VAL A 26 -22.69 9.23 -4.53
CA VAL A 26 -21.86 8.03 -4.44
C VAL A 26 -22.29 7.10 -3.31
N LEU A 27 -22.41 5.81 -3.65
CA LEU A 27 -22.59 4.70 -2.72
C LEU A 27 -21.29 3.88 -2.61
N GLY A 28 -20.71 3.84 -1.42
CA GLY A 28 -19.62 2.93 -1.09
C GLY A 28 -20.14 1.62 -0.49
N ILE A 29 -19.67 0.47 -0.95
CA ILE A 29 -20.07 -0.85 -0.43
C ILE A 29 -18.85 -1.65 0.00
N ASP A 30 -18.83 -2.17 1.21
CA ASP A 30 -17.81 -3.10 1.69
C ASP A 30 -18.41 -4.30 2.41
N ARG A 31 -17.84 -5.48 2.14
CA ARG A 31 -18.24 -6.76 2.75
C ARG A 31 -17.96 -6.84 4.26
N HIS A 32 -17.16 -5.91 4.78
CA HIS A 32 -16.83 -5.76 6.19
C HIS A 32 -17.11 -4.31 6.63
N SER A 33 -16.58 -3.91 7.79
CA SER A 33 -16.62 -2.52 8.26
C SER A 33 -15.21 -1.94 8.34
N PRO A 34 -14.72 -1.27 7.28
CA PRO A 34 -13.37 -0.70 7.28
C PRO A 34 -13.17 0.44 8.29
N PRO A 35 -11.97 0.59 8.89
CA PRO A 35 -10.84 -0.31 8.73
C PRO A 35 -11.07 -1.67 9.42
N HIS A 36 -10.61 -2.75 8.78
CA HIS A 36 -10.73 -4.12 9.29
C HIS A 36 -9.48 -4.94 8.96
N THR A 37 -9.33 -6.11 9.59
CA THR A 37 -8.12 -6.96 9.46
C THR A 37 -8.23 -8.10 8.44
N PHE A 38 -9.30 -8.14 7.66
CA PHE A 38 -9.49 -9.19 6.65
C PHE A 38 -8.75 -8.95 5.32
N GLY A 39 -8.47 -7.70 4.94
CA GLY A 39 -7.91 -7.34 3.64
C GLY A 39 -6.42 -6.96 3.68
N SER A 40 -6.01 -6.01 2.83
CA SER A 40 -4.60 -5.62 2.65
C SER A 40 -4.18 -4.32 3.35
N SER A 41 -5.10 -3.68 4.08
CA SER A 41 -4.94 -2.29 4.57
C SER A 41 -4.85 -2.16 6.10
N HIS A 42 -4.35 -3.19 6.79
CA HIS A 42 -4.21 -3.22 8.25
C HIS A 42 -2.77 -3.49 8.70
N GLY A 43 -2.50 -3.39 10.00
CA GLY A 43 -1.20 -3.68 10.59
C GLY A 43 -0.40 -2.42 10.90
N GLU A 44 -1.09 -1.37 11.36
CA GLU A 44 -0.59 -0.13 11.99
C GLU A 44 0.22 0.84 11.13
N THR A 45 1.06 0.34 10.23
CA THR A 45 2.00 1.14 9.45
C THR A 45 2.18 0.63 8.03
N ARG A 46 2.37 1.57 7.10
CA ARG A 46 2.75 1.34 5.69
C ARG A 46 3.83 2.32 5.31
N ILE A 47 4.91 1.85 4.68
CA ILE A 47 5.98 2.73 4.21
C ILE A 47 5.40 3.71 3.21
N THR A 48 5.75 4.98 3.35
CA THR A 48 5.50 6.00 2.33
C THR A 48 6.79 6.72 2.01
N ARG A 49 7.12 6.75 0.72
CA ARG A 49 8.33 7.34 0.15
C ARG A 49 7.96 7.93 -1.19
N ARG A 50 8.51 9.09 -1.51
CA ARG A 50 8.33 9.75 -2.80
C ARG A 50 9.40 9.31 -3.78
N LEU A 51 10.58 8.90 -3.28
CA LEU A 51 11.60 8.25 -4.07
C LEU A 51 11.28 6.76 -4.21
N THR A 52 10.48 6.44 -5.24
CA THR A 52 10.01 5.09 -5.54
C THR A 52 11.02 4.32 -6.39
N LEU A 53 11.34 3.09 -5.99
CA LEU A 53 12.25 2.18 -6.69
C LEU A 53 11.57 1.55 -7.90
N GLU A 54 10.25 1.42 -7.80
CA GLU A 54 9.38 0.74 -8.75
C GLU A 54 9.28 1.51 -10.07
N GLY A 55 9.66 2.80 -10.10
CA GLY A 55 9.65 3.64 -11.29
C GLY A 55 9.30 5.10 -10.99
N THR A 56 9.61 6.00 -11.93
CA THR A 56 9.33 7.44 -11.82
C THR A 56 7.83 7.77 -11.97
N GLU A 57 7.08 6.90 -12.63
CA GLU A 57 5.63 6.95 -12.75
C GLU A 57 4.93 6.87 -11.37
N TYR A 58 5.50 6.09 -10.44
CA TYR A 58 5.00 5.98 -9.08
C TYR A 58 5.33 7.20 -8.21
N ALA A 59 6.42 7.91 -8.52
CA ALA A 59 6.86 9.06 -7.74
C ALA A 59 5.84 10.21 -7.82
N SER A 60 5.24 10.45 -8.99
CA SER A 60 4.16 11.45 -9.14
C SER A 60 2.99 11.16 -8.20
N LEU A 61 2.53 9.90 -8.17
CA LEU A 61 1.45 9.44 -7.30
C LEU A 61 1.82 9.58 -5.82
N ALA A 62 3.06 9.26 -5.46
CA ALA A 62 3.53 9.34 -4.08
C ALA A 62 3.63 10.80 -3.59
N VAL A 63 4.19 11.69 -4.41
CA VAL A 63 4.25 13.14 -4.12
C VAL A 63 2.84 13.67 -3.89
N ARG A 64 1.92 13.38 -4.82
CA ARG A 64 0.53 13.83 -4.70
C ARG A 64 -0.19 13.22 -3.50
N SER A 65 0.12 11.97 -3.15
CA SER A 65 -0.47 11.33 -1.97
C SER A 65 0.01 11.97 -0.67
N HIS A 66 1.29 12.36 -0.58
CA HIS A 66 1.80 13.10 0.58
C HIS A 66 1.09 14.45 0.77
N GLU A 67 0.80 15.18 -0.31
CA GLU A 67 0.01 16.41 -0.25
C GLU A 67 -1.39 16.14 0.31
N TRP A 68 -2.05 15.08 -0.17
CA TRP A 68 -3.37 14.69 0.32
C TRP A 68 -3.37 14.24 1.77
N TRP A 69 -2.35 13.49 2.21
CA TRP A 69 -2.23 13.13 3.62
C TRP A 69 -2.20 14.36 4.50
N ARG A 70 -1.42 15.39 4.15
CA ARG A 70 -1.39 16.65 4.90
C ARG A 70 -2.74 17.37 4.88
N ARG A 71 -3.46 17.37 3.77
CA ARG A 71 -4.81 17.96 3.68
C ARG A 71 -5.82 17.22 4.57
N ILE A 72 -5.81 15.89 4.53
CA ILE A 72 -6.67 15.04 5.36
C ILE A 72 -6.38 15.28 6.85
N GLU A 73 -5.11 15.34 7.25
CA GLU A 73 -4.71 15.67 8.63
C GLU A 73 -5.23 17.06 9.04
N ALA A 74 -5.10 18.06 8.17
CA ALA A 74 -5.58 19.42 8.44
C ALA A 74 -7.11 19.51 8.59
N GLU A 75 -7.87 18.71 7.84
CA GLU A 75 -9.34 18.75 7.82
C GLU A 75 -9.99 17.86 8.90
N THR A 76 -9.29 16.83 9.36
CA THR A 76 -9.83 15.84 10.32
C THR A 76 -9.18 15.92 11.70
N GLY A 77 -7.97 16.49 11.80
CA GLY A 77 -7.13 16.39 13.00
C GLY A 77 -6.54 15.00 13.24
N ALA A 78 -6.79 14.02 12.36
CA ALA A 78 -6.19 12.70 12.46
C ALA A 78 -4.67 12.76 12.27
N SER A 79 -3.95 11.83 12.90
CA SER A 79 -2.53 11.60 12.60
C SER A 79 -2.42 10.49 11.57
N VAL A 80 -2.05 10.85 10.34
CA VAL A 80 -1.99 9.93 9.20
C VAL A 80 -0.54 9.67 8.80
N LEU A 81 0.25 10.72 8.57
CA LEU A 81 1.61 10.65 8.06
C LEU A 81 2.64 11.01 9.14
N THR A 82 3.47 10.04 9.50
CA THR A 82 4.68 10.28 10.31
C THR A 82 5.91 10.33 9.40
N ALA A 83 6.37 11.54 9.10
CA ALA A 83 7.59 11.78 8.33
C ALA A 83 8.81 11.62 9.25
N CYS A 84 9.40 10.43 9.26
CA CYS A 84 10.53 10.06 10.12
C CYS A 84 11.76 9.59 9.32
N GLY A 85 11.75 9.83 8.01
CA GLY A 85 12.77 9.34 7.09
C GLY A 85 12.47 7.92 6.58
N VAL A 86 12.81 7.69 5.31
CA VAL A 86 12.93 6.33 4.74
C VAL A 86 14.37 6.11 4.33
N LEU A 87 15.02 5.12 4.93
CA LEU A 87 16.37 4.70 4.62
C LEU A 87 16.34 3.46 3.74
N ASN A 88 16.77 3.59 2.49
CA ASN A 88 17.00 2.45 1.59
C ASN A 88 18.46 2.03 1.72
N LEU A 89 18.71 0.75 1.97
CA LEU A 89 20.03 0.18 2.22
C LEU A 89 20.36 -0.82 1.13
N ALA A 90 21.47 -0.62 0.43
CA ALA A 90 21.90 -1.47 -0.70
C ALA A 90 23.38 -1.84 -0.57
N ASP A 91 23.75 -3.00 -1.12
CA ASP A 91 25.15 -3.42 -1.17
C ASP A 91 25.80 -2.86 -2.43
N GLN A 92 26.70 -1.89 -2.26
CA GLN A 92 27.39 -1.25 -3.38
C GLN A 92 28.27 -2.23 -4.17
N ALA A 93 28.75 -3.30 -3.52
CA ALA A 93 29.53 -4.32 -4.20
C ALA A 93 28.66 -5.20 -5.12
N ALA A 94 27.37 -5.35 -4.81
CA ALA A 94 26.41 -6.08 -5.62
C ALA A 94 25.82 -5.21 -6.74
N ASP A 95 25.52 -3.94 -6.44
CA ASP A 95 24.98 -2.99 -7.41
C ASP A 95 25.52 -1.57 -7.16
N ALA A 96 26.47 -1.14 -8.00
CA ALA A 96 27.04 0.21 -7.95
C ALA A 96 26.04 1.31 -8.34
N GLY A 97 24.90 0.95 -8.93
CA GLY A 97 23.83 1.85 -9.39
C GLY A 97 22.54 1.75 -8.58
N ALA A 98 22.56 1.14 -7.39
CA ALA A 98 21.36 0.81 -6.60
C ALA A 98 20.40 1.99 -6.35
N PHE A 99 20.91 3.23 -6.36
CA PHE A 99 20.10 4.43 -6.13
C PHE A 99 19.78 5.25 -7.38
N ALA A 100 20.20 4.83 -8.58
CA ALA A 100 20.02 5.61 -9.80
C ALA A 100 18.54 5.92 -10.12
N VAL A 101 17.61 5.03 -9.79
CA VAL A 101 16.15 5.28 -9.94
C VAL A 101 15.69 6.38 -8.99
N HIS A 102 16.13 6.33 -7.72
CA HIS A 102 15.81 7.34 -6.71
C HIS A 102 16.34 8.72 -7.13
N GLU A 103 17.59 8.79 -7.61
CA GLU A 103 18.20 10.06 -8.05
C GLU A 103 17.44 10.67 -9.23
N ARG A 104 16.97 9.86 -10.18
CA ARG A 104 16.10 10.33 -11.28
C ARG A 104 14.77 10.87 -10.77
N ALA A 105 14.12 10.18 -9.83
CA ALA A 105 12.88 10.65 -9.22
C ALA A 105 13.10 11.96 -8.42
N ALA A 106 14.22 12.04 -7.68
CA ALA A 106 14.61 13.23 -6.94
C ALA A 106 14.76 14.45 -7.86
N ALA A 107 15.47 14.28 -8.98
CA ALA A 107 15.66 15.33 -9.97
C ALA A 107 14.34 15.73 -10.65
N ALA A 108 13.47 14.76 -10.97
CA ALA A 108 12.20 15.02 -11.65
C ALA A 108 11.17 15.78 -10.78
N TYR A 109 11.14 15.51 -9.48
CA TYR A 109 10.10 16.02 -8.57
C TYR A 109 10.64 16.93 -7.45
N GLY A 110 11.93 17.27 -7.46
CA GLY A 110 12.55 18.14 -6.45
C GLY A 110 12.50 17.54 -5.04
N ILE A 111 12.80 16.26 -4.90
CA ILE A 111 12.74 15.54 -3.62
C ILE A 111 14.14 15.46 -2.99
N ASP A 112 14.28 15.98 -1.77
CA ASP A 112 15.53 15.93 -1.03
C ASP A 112 15.91 14.50 -0.59
N TYR A 113 17.20 14.18 -0.68
CA TYR A 113 17.78 12.96 -0.16
C TYR A 113 19.22 13.17 0.33
N GLU A 114 19.68 12.24 1.17
CA GLU A 114 21.07 12.17 1.63
C GLU A 114 21.64 10.79 1.27
N LEU A 115 22.85 10.76 0.70
CA LEU A 115 23.62 9.53 0.53
C LEU A 115 24.53 9.33 1.74
N LEU A 116 24.53 8.11 2.28
CA LEU A 116 25.27 7.74 3.48
C LEU A 116 26.16 6.53 3.15
N ASP A 117 27.46 6.65 3.43
CA ASP A 117 28.37 5.50 3.42
C ASP A 117 28.21 4.67 4.71
N ALA A 118 28.89 3.53 4.77
CA ALA A 118 28.85 2.64 5.94
C ALA A 118 29.28 3.33 7.24
N ALA A 119 30.21 4.28 7.20
CA ALA A 119 30.67 4.99 8.40
C ALA A 119 29.59 5.95 8.91
N ALA A 120 28.98 6.74 8.02
CA ALA A 120 27.88 7.63 8.35
C ALA A 120 26.64 6.87 8.83
N LEU A 121 26.35 5.70 8.23
CA LEU A 121 25.27 4.81 8.68
C LEU A 121 25.48 4.34 10.12
N ARG A 122 26.67 3.84 10.45
CA ARG A 122 27.00 3.35 11.81
C ARG A 122 26.97 4.45 12.87
N ASP A 123 27.37 5.67 12.50
CA ASP A 123 27.35 6.83 13.39
C ASP A 123 25.92 7.33 13.65
N ARG A 124 25.15 7.57 12.58
CA ARG A 124 23.80 8.16 12.67
C ARG A 124 22.75 7.18 13.16
N PHE A 125 22.90 5.90 12.80
CA PHE A 125 21.92 4.86 13.09
C PHE A 125 22.59 3.62 13.69
N PRO A 126 23.09 3.70 14.94
CA PRO A 126 23.80 2.60 15.61
C PRO A 126 22.92 1.35 15.84
N GLN A 127 21.61 1.45 15.61
CA GLN A 127 20.66 0.35 15.63
C GLN A 127 20.88 -0.63 14.46
N PHE A 128 21.51 -0.18 13.35
CA PHE A 128 21.87 -1.03 12.22
C PHE A 128 23.34 -1.47 12.33
N ARG A 129 23.58 -2.77 12.18
CA ARG A 129 24.92 -3.31 11.95
C ARG A 129 25.10 -3.50 10.46
N VAL A 130 25.87 -2.60 9.84
CA VAL A 130 26.12 -2.57 8.39
C VAL A 130 27.56 -2.93 8.05
N GLU A 131 27.73 -3.70 6.97
CA GLU A 131 29.04 -4.03 6.38
C GLU A 131 29.67 -2.81 5.68
N ASP A 132 30.98 -2.85 5.38
CA ASP A 132 31.68 -1.71 4.76
C ASP A 132 31.25 -1.43 3.31
N THR A 133 30.66 -2.41 2.63
CA THR A 133 30.11 -2.25 1.27
C THR A 133 28.69 -1.70 1.28
N ARG A 134 28.06 -1.58 2.45
CA ARG A 134 26.69 -1.12 2.60
C ARG A 134 26.61 0.40 2.46
N VAL A 135 25.72 0.85 1.59
CA VAL A 135 25.40 2.27 1.39
C VAL A 135 23.92 2.52 1.65
N GLY A 136 23.58 3.76 1.97
CA GLY A 136 22.22 4.18 2.30
C GLY A 136 21.80 5.41 1.50
N LEU A 137 20.53 5.44 1.10
CA LEU A 137 19.83 6.63 0.64
C LEU A 137 18.71 6.96 1.62
N LEU A 138 18.81 8.12 2.27
CA LEU A 138 17.80 8.61 3.20
C LEU A 138 16.92 9.66 2.52
N GLU A 139 15.60 9.43 2.45
CA GLU A 139 14.60 10.45 2.11
C GLU A 139 13.99 11.02 3.41
N PRO A 140 14.36 12.22 3.88
CA PRO A 140 13.87 12.75 5.17
C PRO A 140 12.36 12.95 5.24
N GLY A 141 11.74 13.35 4.12
CA GLY A 141 10.29 13.58 4.04
C GLY A 141 9.44 12.31 3.88
N GLY A 142 10.08 11.15 3.75
CA GLY A 142 9.43 9.85 3.81
C GLY A 142 9.12 9.41 5.25
N GLY A 143 8.45 8.28 5.39
CA GLY A 143 8.30 7.58 6.67
C GLY A 143 7.22 6.52 6.56
N PHE A 144 6.18 6.64 7.39
CA PHE A 144 5.03 5.75 7.33
C PHE A 144 3.69 6.47 7.45
N VAL A 145 2.69 5.86 6.82
CA VAL A 145 1.27 6.18 7.00
C VAL A 145 0.64 5.17 7.95
N ARG A 146 -0.28 5.63 8.80
CA ARG A 146 -1.17 4.81 9.63
C ARG A 146 -2.41 4.42 8.81
N PRO A 147 -2.46 3.20 8.25
CA PRO A 147 -3.44 2.89 7.21
C PRO A 147 -4.87 2.87 7.73
N GLU A 148 -5.09 2.41 8.97
CA GLU A 148 -6.41 2.41 9.58
C GLU A 148 -6.92 3.84 9.81
N ALA A 149 -6.05 4.74 10.30
CA ALA A 149 -6.40 6.15 10.49
C ALA A 149 -6.69 6.87 9.16
N ALA A 150 -5.89 6.58 8.12
CA ALA A 150 -6.10 7.13 6.78
C ALA A 150 -7.45 6.70 6.18
N ILE A 151 -7.82 5.43 6.34
CA ILE A 151 -9.12 4.91 5.87
C ILE A 151 -10.26 5.55 6.67
N SER A 152 -10.18 5.54 8.00
CA SER A 152 -11.20 6.14 8.86
C SER A 152 -11.44 7.61 8.52
N ALA A 153 -10.38 8.41 8.40
CA ALA A 153 -10.49 9.84 8.09
C ALA A 153 -11.14 10.09 6.73
N GLN A 154 -10.79 9.30 5.71
CA GLN A 154 -11.39 9.45 4.38
C GLN A 154 -12.85 9.01 4.33
N LEU A 155 -13.23 7.93 5.04
CA LEU A 155 -14.64 7.53 5.12
C LEU A 155 -15.49 8.55 5.87
N GLU A 156 -14.98 9.11 6.96
CA GLU A 156 -15.64 10.20 7.70
C GLU A 156 -15.81 11.44 6.81
N LEU A 157 -14.77 11.82 6.06
CA LEU A 157 -14.87 12.91 5.09
C LEU A 157 -15.91 12.61 4.01
N ALA A 158 -15.93 11.39 3.47
CA ALA A 158 -16.91 10.99 2.47
C ALA A 158 -18.35 11.16 2.98
N GLU A 159 -18.65 10.68 4.20
CA GLU A 159 -19.96 10.85 4.83
C GLU A 159 -20.29 12.33 5.09
N ARG A 160 -19.31 13.14 5.54
CA ARG A 160 -19.48 14.60 5.68
C ARG A 160 -19.82 15.30 4.37
N TYR A 161 -19.30 14.79 3.25
CA TYR A 161 -19.61 15.27 1.90
C TYR A 161 -20.85 14.60 1.28
N GLY A 162 -21.58 13.77 2.02
CA GLY A 162 -22.87 13.20 1.61
C GLY A 162 -22.82 11.82 0.98
N ALA A 163 -21.68 11.12 1.00
CA ALA A 163 -21.60 9.74 0.56
C ALA A 163 -22.45 8.80 1.42
N GLN A 164 -23.04 7.79 0.80
CA GLN A 164 -23.67 6.67 1.49
C GLN A 164 -22.66 5.53 1.62
N LEU A 165 -22.49 4.97 2.83
CA LEU A 165 -21.56 3.86 3.06
C LEU A 165 -22.29 2.64 3.62
N HIS A 166 -22.34 1.57 2.84
CA HIS A 166 -22.88 0.28 3.23
C HIS A 166 -21.74 -0.65 3.65
N ARG A 167 -21.78 -1.06 4.92
CA ARG A 167 -20.75 -1.89 5.56
C ARG A 167 -21.35 -3.24 5.94
N GLY A 168 -20.56 -4.30 5.85
CA GLY A 168 -21.04 -5.67 6.08
C GLY A 168 -21.94 -6.19 4.97
N GLU A 169 -21.84 -5.63 3.77
CA GLU A 169 -22.65 -5.99 2.61
C GLU A 169 -21.74 -6.49 1.49
N ARG A 170 -21.91 -7.75 1.09
CA ARG A 170 -21.01 -8.40 0.13
C ARG A 170 -21.57 -8.27 -1.27
N VAL A 171 -20.82 -7.58 -2.14
CA VAL A 171 -21.08 -7.60 -3.59
C VAL A 171 -20.85 -9.01 -4.14
N LEU A 172 -21.84 -9.53 -4.85
CA LEU A 172 -21.86 -10.87 -5.45
C LEU A 172 -21.64 -10.84 -6.95
N ALA A 173 -22.09 -9.78 -7.63
CA ALA A 173 -21.96 -9.63 -9.08
C ALA A 173 -22.05 -8.17 -9.51
N VAL A 174 -21.38 -7.85 -10.63
CA VAL A 174 -21.39 -6.54 -11.27
C VAL A 174 -21.68 -6.72 -12.75
N GLU A 175 -22.86 -6.28 -13.18
CA GLU A 175 -23.33 -6.44 -14.55
C GLU A 175 -23.39 -5.06 -15.23
N ALA A 176 -22.66 -4.90 -16.34
CA ALA A 176 -22.61 -3.64 -17.07
C ALA A 176 -23.46 -3.70 -18.34
N ALA A 177 -24.44 -2.81 -18.45
CA ALA A 177 -25.20 -2.55 -19.67
C ALA A 177 -24.74 -1.22 -20.31
N ALA A 178 -25.24 -0.92 -21.51
CA ALA A 178 -24.86 0.31 -22.22
C ALA A 178 -25.26 1.60 -21.48
N SER A 179 -26.38 1.58 -20.75
CA SER A 179 -26.93 2.76 -20.06
C SER A 179 -26.66 2.82 -18.57
N ALA A 180 -26.36 1.70 -17.90
CA ALA A 180 -26.18 1.62 -16.45
C ALA A 180 -25.38 0.39 -16.04
N VAL A 181 -24.94 0.37 -14.79
CA VAL A 181 -24.38 -0.81 -14.10
C VAL A 181 -25.34 -1.28 -13.02
N THR A 182 -25.46 -2.60 -12.87
CA THR A 182 -26.22 -3.25 -11.82
C THR A 182 -25.25 -3.95 -10.88
N VAL A 183 -25.32 -3.62 -9.59
CA VAL A 183 -24.50 -4.23 -8.53
C VAL A 183 -25.42 -5.03 -7.63
N ARG A 184 -25.24 -6.36 -7.63
CA ARG A 184 -26.02 -7.28 -6.78
C ARG A 184 -25.20 -7.66 -5.56
N THR A 185 -25.79 -7.55 -4.38
CA THR A 185 -25.19 -7.92 -3.10
C THR A 185 -25.96 -9.08 -2.46
N ASP A 186 -25.54 -9.51 -1.28
CA ASP A 186 -26.29 -10.44 -0.44
C ASP A 186 -27.46 -9.81 0.32
N ALA A 187 -27.64 -8.49 0.23
CA ALA A 187 -28.73 -7.76 0.87
C ALA A 187 -29.71 -7.11 -0.14
N ALA A 188 -29.21 -6.60 -1.26
CA ALA A 188 -29.98 -5.78 -2.20
C ALA A 188 -29.39 -5.77 -3.63
N THR A 189 -30.04 -5.01 -4.51
CA THR A 189 -29.55 -4.70 -5.86
C THR A 189 -29.58 -3.20 -6.05
N TYR A 190 -28.49 -2.64 -6.54
CA TYR A 190 -28.33 -1.21 -6.83
C TYR A 190 -28.06 -0.97 -8.31
N THR A 191 -28.46 0.18 -8.80
CA THR A 191 -28.15 0.65 -10.17
C THR A 191 -27.45 1.99 -10.10
N ALA A 192 -26.44 2.18 -10.95
CA ALA A 192 -25.68 3.43 -11.06
C ALA A 192 -25.26 3.69 -12.51
N ASP A 193 -24.75 4.89 -12.80
CA ASP A 193 -24.19 5.18 -14.12
C ASP A 193 -22.81 4.52 -14.30
N GLN A 194 -22.00 4.47 -13.24
CA GLN A 194 -20.66 3.88 -13.24
C GLN A 194 -20.38 3.11 -11.95
N VAL A 195 -19.41 2.19 -11.99
CA VAL A 195 -18.88 1.48 -10.82
C VAL A 195 -17.36 1.49 -10.82
N VAL A 196 -16.78 1.71 -9.65
CA VAL A 196 -15.33 1.61 -9.40
C VAL A 196 -15.06 0.38 -8.53
N LEU A 197 -14.28 -0.57 -9.05
CA LEU A 197 -13.92 -1.82 -8.37
C LEU A 197 -12.57 -1.68 -7.66
N CYS A 198 -12.62 -1.52 -6.34
CA CYS A 198 -11.48 -1.40 -5.43
C CYS A 198 -11.40 -2.62 -4.48
N ALA A 199 -11.78 -3.80 -4.96
CA ALA A 199 -12.07 -4.98 -4.14
C ALA A 199 -10.85 -5.78 -3.64
N GLY A 200 -9.63 -5.27 -3.83
CA GLY A 200 -8.38 -5.91 -3.35
C GLY A 200 -8.29 -7.39 -3.74
N GLY A 201 -8.04 -8.27 -2.76
CA GLY A 201 -7.94 -9.72 -2.99
C GLY A 201 -9.17 -10.35 -3.64
N TRP A 202 -10.35 -9.75 -3.50
CA TRP A 202 -11.60 -10.28 -4.05
C TRP A 202 -11.92 -9.75 -5.45
N LEU A 203 -11.08 -8.89 -6.02
CA LEU A 203 -11.32 -8.31 -7.34
C LEU A 203 -11.50 -9.38 -8.42
N ALA A 204 -10.66 -10.42 -8.42
CA ALA A 204 -10.75 -11.49 -9.42
C ALA A 204 -12.13 -12.16 -9.47
N GLY A 205 -12.80 -12.30 -8.31
CA GLY A 205 -14.13 -12.91 -8.21
C GLY A 205 -15.28 -12.02 -8.72
N LEU A 206 -15.00 -10.74 -8.99
CA LEU A 206 -15.97 -9.79 -9.54
C LEU A 206 -15.78 -9.56 -11.06
N LEU A 207 -14.81 -10.24 -11.68
CA LEU A 207 -14.53 -10.12 -13.10
C LEU A 207 -15.09 -11.32 -13.85
N ASP A 208 -15.96 -11.07 -14.83
CA ASP A 208 -16.56 -12.15 -15.63
C ASP A 208 -15.57 -12.75 -16.66
N ASP A 209 -14.49 -12.04 -16.99
CA ASP A 209 -13.45 -12.51 -17.91
C ASP A 209 -12.38 -13.30 -17.14
N PRO A 210 -12.28 -14.64 -17.32
CA PRO A 210 -11.28 -15.45 -16.63
C PRO A 210 -9.83 -15.07 -17.00
N GLY A 211 -9.63 -14.54 -18.21
CA GLY A 211 -8.36 -14.06 -18.73
C GLY A 211 -7.87 -12.79 -18.07
N LEU A 212 -8.78 -11.93 -17.60
CA LEU A 212 -8.47 -10.79 -16.75
C LEU A 212 -8.37 -11.19 -15.28
N ALA A 213 -9.28 -12.04 -14.79
CA ALA A 213 -9.27 -12.50 -13.40
C ALA A 213 -7.95 -13.17 -13.00
N ARG A 214 -7.35 -13.98 -13.91
CA ARG A 214 -6.06 -14.65 -13.67
C ARG A 214 -4.87 -13.71 -13.47
N LEU A 215 -4.99 -12.43 -13.88
CA LEU A 215 -3.95 -11.43 -13.67
C LEU A 215 -3.78 -11.10 -12.19
N PHE A 216 -4.80 -11.32 -11.35
CA PHE A 216 -4.79 -10.89 -9.96
C PHE A 216 -4.53 -12.08 -9.02
N GLY A 217 -3.26 -12.41 -8.80
CA GLY A 217 -2.87 -13.45 -7.85
C GLY A 217 -2.89 -12.95 -6.40
N VAL A 218 -3.42 -13.73 -5.47
CA VAL A 218 -3.49 -13.36 -4.05
C VAL A 218 -2.45 -14.13 -3.27
N TYR A 219 -1.61 -13.44 -2.49
CA TYR A 219 -0.46 -14.02 -1.81
C TYR A 219 -0.47 -13.68 -0.32
N ARG A 220 -0.24 -14.69 0.53
CA ARG A 220 -0.13 -14.53 1.98
C ARG A 220 1.10 -13.69 2.33
N GLN A 221 0.93 -12.70 3.21
CA GLN A 221 2.03 -11.89 3.73
C GLN A 221 2.03 -11.93 5.25
N VAL A 222 3.20 -12.00 5.87
CA VAL A 222 3.31 -11.97 7.34
C VAL A 222 4.05 -10.72 7.80
N LEU A 223 3.44 -10.07 8.79
CA LEU A 223 4.00 -8.93 9.48
C LEU A 223 4.38 -9.37 10.89
N HIS A 224 5.60 -9.07 11.32
CA HIS A 224 6.09 -9.43 12.65
C HIS A 224 6.41 -8.20 13.48
N TRP A 225 6.11 -8.26 14.77
CA TRP A 225 6.50 -7.25 15.76
C TRP A 225 7.40 -7.91 16.79
N PHE A 226 8.68 -7.56 16.75
CA PHE A 226 9.69 -8.10 17.65
C PHE A 226 9.93 -7.16 18.81
N GLY A 227 10.18 -7.70 20.00
CA GLY A 227 10.51 -6.87 21.18
C GLY A 227 11.85 -6.15 21.01
N ILE A 228 12.00 -4.99 21.66
CA ILE A 228 13.26 -4.25 21.70
C ILE A 228 14.12 -4.67 22.90
N GLU A 229 15.40 -4.95 22.64
CA GLU A 229 16.45 -5.12 23.63
C GLU A 229 17.26 -3.81 23.75
N GLY A 230 17.51 -3.36 24.99
CA GLY A 230 18.21 -2.09 25.24
C GLY A 230 17.28 -0.87 25.26
N SER A 231 17.77 0.25 24.73
CA SER A 231 17.07 1.54 24.80
C SER A 231 15.92 1.62 23.81
N ARG A 232 14.69 1.54 24.31
CA ARG A 232 13.46 1.72 23.50
C ARG A 232 13.37 3.07 22.81
N GLN A 233 13.96 4.12 23.42
CA GLN A 233 14.00 5.45 22.83
C GLN A 233 14.79 5.50 21.53
N ASP A 234 15.78 4.62 21.36
CA ASP A 234 16.58 4.61 20.15
C ASP A 234 15.77 4.10 18.95
N PHE A 235 14.66 3.38 19.17
CA PHE A 235 13.81 2.85 18.11
C PHE A 235 12.59 3.72 17.80
N THR A 236 12.43 4.90 18.40
CA THR A 236 11.26 5.76 18.17
C THR A 236 11.41 6.60 16.88
N PRO A 237 10.28 7.07 16.28
CA PRO A 237 10.34 8.04 15.19
C PRO A 237 11.25 9.23 15.52
N GLY A 238 12.11 9.60 14.58
CA GLY A 238 13.10 10.67 14.73
C GLY A 238 14.50 10.23 15.22
N ARG A 239 14.62 9.01 15.76
CA ARG A 239 15.92 8.37 16.09
C ARG A 239 16.20 7.13 15.26
N PHE A 240 15.13 6.43 14.88
CA PHE A 240 15.18 5.31 13.95
C PHE A 240 14.28 5.63 12.76
N PRO A 241 14.73 5.41 11.52
CA PRO A 241 13.92 5.67 10.33
C PRO A 241 13.02 4.47 10.01
N THR A 242 12.03 4.69 9.16
CA THR A 242 11.52 3.57 8.35
C THR A 242 12.65 3.12 7.42
N PHE A 243 12.77 1.82 7.17
CA PHE A 243 13.88 1.33 6.34
C PHE A 243 13.45 0.21 5.39
N ILE A 244 14.19 0.09 4.30
CA ILE A 244 14.17 -1.02 3.35
C ILE A 244 15.61 -1.50 3.23
N TRP A 245 15.84 -2.78 3.45
CA TRP A 245 17.15 -3.41 3.39
C TRP A 245 17.16 -4.42 2.25
N ASP A 246 17.80 -4.06 1.14
CA ASP A 246 17.94 -4.87 -0.06
C ASP A 246 19.20 -5.75 0.02
N GLY A 247 19.24 -6.87 -0.69
CA GLY A 247 20.41 -7.73 -0.74
C GLY A 247 20.76 -8.33 0.62
N VAL A 248 19.88 -9.20 1.11
CA VAL A 248 20.03 -9.91 2.40
C VAL A 248 20.93 -11.14 2.27
N SER A 249 20.47 -12.18 1.56
CA SER A 249 21.26 -13.35 1.17
C SER A 249 21.32 -13.53 -0.34
N GLN A 250 20.29 -13.05 -1.05
CA GLN A 250 20.20 -12.98 -2.50
C GLN A 250 19.90 -11.55 -2.94
N ALA A 251 20.20 -11.21 -4.20
CA ALA A 251 20.03 -9.85 -4.72
C ALA A 251 18.58 -9.34 -4.61
N ASP A 252 17.60 -10.21 -4.89
CA ASP A 252 16.18 -9.86 -4.90
C ASP A 252 15.51 -9.98 -3.52
N GLU A 253 16.25 -10.47 -2.50
CA GLU A 253 15.73 -10.61 -1.15
C GLU A 253 15.90 -9.30 -0.38
N TYR A 254 14.80 -8.80 0.17
CA TYR A 254 14.77 -7.61 0.99
C TYR A 254 13.90 -7.80 2.23
N PHE A 255 14.08 -6.94 3.22
CA PHE A 255 13.10 -6.77 4.30
C PHE A 255 12.96 -5.30 4.65
N TYR A 256 11.85 -4.95 5.26
CA TYR A 256 11.55 -3.58 5.62
C TYR A 256 11.00 -3.49 7.02
N GLY A 257 11.17 -2.33 7.64
CA GLY A 257 10.74 -2.14 9.02
C GLY A 257 10.43 -0.70 9.38
N PHE A 258 9.90 -0.57 10.59
CA PHE A 258 9.33 0.68 11.09
C PHE A 258 9.89 1.02 12.46
N PRO A 259 9.97 2.32 12.79
CA PRO A 259 10.16 2.75 14.16
C PRO A 259 9.05 2.23 15.06
N SER A 260 9.38 2.10 16.34
CA SER A 260 8.45 1.66 17.37
C SER A 260 7.35 2.69 17.56
N VAL A 261 6.12 2.24 17.32
CA VAL A 261 4.91 3.05 17.47
C VAL A 261 4.31 2.91 18.87
N ASP A 262 4.49 1.74 19.49
CA ASP A 262 4.00 1.40 20.84
C ASP A 262 5.08 1.61 21.93
N GLY A 263 6.30 1.97 21.54
CA GLY A 263 7.44 2.11 22.43
C GLY A 263 7.98 0.78 22.99
N ALA A 264 7.58 -0.36 22.43
CA ALA A 264 7.96 -1.68 22.91
C ALA A 264 8.43 -2.63 21.80
N THR A 265 7.90 -2.49 20.58
CA THR A 265 8.14 -3.40 19.47
C THR A 265 8.61 -2.68 18.21
N VAL A 266 9.38 -3.38 17.39
CA VAL A 266 9.76 -2.99 16.04
C VAL A 266 9.03 -3.90 15.07
N LYS A 267 8.27 -3.29 14.16
CA LYS A 267 7.60 -4.03 13.09
C LYS A 267 8.58 -4.27 11.95
N VAL A 268 8.67 -5.52 11.50
CA VAL A 268 9.51 -5.95 10.37
C VAL A 268 8.73 -6.94 9.49
N ALA A 269 8.91 -6.88 8.19
CA ALA A 269 8.29 -7.77 7.22
C ALA A 269 9.12 -7.88 5.93
N THR A 270 8.76 -8.84 5.08
CA THR A 270 9.27 -8.97 3.70
C THR A 270 8.09 -9.23 2.76
N GLY A 271 8.28 -8.98 1.47
CA GLY A 271 7.32 -9.40 0.44
C GLY A 271 7.56 -10.87 0.08
N GLN A 272 6.49 -11.67 0.03
CA GLN A 272 6.57 -13.10 -0.28
C GLN A 272 5.59 -13.49 -1.38
N LEU A 273 6.05 -14.20 -2.41
CA LEU A 273 5.21 -14.64 -3.55
C LEU A 273 5.13 -16.18 -3.67
N ASP A 274 5.48 -16.89 -2.61
CA ASP A 274 5.52 -18.35 -2.54
C ASP A 274 4.18 -18.98 -2.15
N HIS A 275 3.34 -18.27 -1.39
CA HIS A 275 2.05 -18.76 -0.89
C HIS A 275 0.87 -18.11 -1.61
N ARG A 276 0.61 -18.51 -2.86
CA ARG A 276 -0.59 -18.09 -3.60
C ARG A 276 -1.84 -18.82 -3.08
N THR A 277 -2.91 -18.07 -2.80
CA THR A 277 -4.24 -18.62 -2.53
C THR A 277 -5.16 -18.45 -3.76
N PRO A 278 -5.97 -19.46 -4.11
CA PRO A 278 -7.02 -19.31 -5.12
C PRO A 278 -8.23 -18.52 -4.59
N ASP A 279 -8.42 -18.47 -3.28
CA ASP A 279 -9.56 -17.79 -2.64
C ASP A 279 -9.09 -17.02 -1.39
N PRO A 280 -9.23 -15.67 -1.36
CA PRO A 280 -8.87 -14.87 -0.19
C PRO A 280 -9.66 -15.23 1.07
N ASP A 281 -10.86 -15.80 0.95
CA ASP A 281 -11.68 -16.22 2.10
C ASP A 281 -11.12 -17.46 2.80
N THR A 282 -10.23 -18.21 2.13
CA THR A 282 -9.57 -19.41 2.67
C THR A 282 -8.11 -19.18 3.05
N LEU A 283 -7.63 -17.94 3.01
CA LEU A 283 -6.26 -17.59 3.36
C LEU A 283 -5.93 -18.01 4.81
N ASP A 284 -4.89 -18.83 5.00
CA ASP A 284 -4.42 -19.19 6.34
C ASP A 284 -3.82 -17.98 7.06
N ARG A 285 -4.47 -17.57 8.15
CA ARG A 285 -4.05 -16.44 9.00
C ARG A 285 -3.27 -16.87 10.24
N THR A 286 -2.94 -18.15 10.36
CA THR A 286 -2.12 -18.68 11.45
C THR A 286 -0.65 -18.37 11.16
N VAL A 287 0.12 -18.03 12.20
CA VAL A 287 1.58 -17.85 12.10
C VAL A 287 2.22 -18.76 13.14
N ALA A 288 3.02 -19.71 12.69
CA ALA A 288 3.70 -20.64 13.58
C ALA A 288 4.88 -19.94 14.29
N PRO A 289 5.22 -20.32 15.55
CA PRO A 289 6.40 -19.79 16.22
C PRO A 289 7.70 -19.96 15.41
N ASP A 290 7.86 -21.10 14.73
CA ASP A 290 9.04 -21.40 13.93
C ASP A 290 9.15 -20.52 12.67
N GLU A 291 8.02 -20.07 12.11
CA GLU A 291 7.98 -19.11 11.00
C GLU A 291 8.57 -17.75 11.43
N ALA A 292 8.15 -17.25 12.60
CA ALA A 292 8.67 -15.99 13.14
C ALA A 292 10.15 -16.11 13.58
N ALA A 293 10.54 -17.25 14.16
CA ALA A 293 11.94 -17.50 14.53
C ALA A 293 12.84 -17.60 13.28
N GLY A 294 12.38 -18.29 12.23
CA GLY A 294 13.06 -18.37 10.95
C GLY A 294 13.21 -17.01 10.29
N PHE A 295 12.16 -16.19 10.28
CA PHE A 295 12.22 -14.82 9.79
C PHE A 295 13.24 -13.96 10.56
N HIS A 296 13.22 -14.01 11.89
CA HIS A 296 14.20 -13.29 12.72
C HIS A 296 15.63 -13.71 12.38
N GLN A 297 15.88 -15.01 12.31
CA GLN A 297 17.21 -15.55 12.01
C GLN A 297 17.70 -15.14 10.61
N ALA A 298 16.82 -15.16 9.60
CA ALA A 298 17.17 -14.85 8.23
C ALA A 298 17.37 -13.34 8.00
N MET A 299 16.46 -12.51 8.52
CA MET A 299 16.36 -11.09 8.17
C MET A 299 16.99 -10.17 9.23
N ILE A 300 16.76 -10.44 10.51
CA ILE A 300 17.05 -9.50 11.60
C ILE A 300 18.40 -9.80 12.27
N SER A 301 18.66 -11.08 12.53
CA SER A 301 19.85 -11.55 13.24
C SER A 301 21.13 -11.06 12.55
N GLY A 302 22.01 -10.42 13.33
CA GLY A 302 23.23 -9.83 12.81
C GLY A 302 23.08 -8.45 12.16
N ARG A 303 21.87 -7.98 11.82
CA ARG A 303 21.62 -6.68 11.18
C ARG A 303 21.00 -5.65 12.12
N LEU A 304 20.16 -6.08 13.05
CA LEU A 304 19.47 -5.23 14.04
C LEU A 304 19.71 -5.74 15.47
N PRO A 305 20.89 -5.50 16.07
CA PRO A 305 21.27 -6.08 17.36
C PRO A 305 20.38 -5.68 18.55
N GLY A 306 19.61 -4.59 18.47
CA GLY A 306 18.64 -4.20 19.51
C GLY A 306 17.23 -4.77 19.31
N VAL A 307 17.02 -5.65 18.34
CA VAL A 307 15.72 -6.29 18.06
C VAL A 307 15.77 -7.76 18.48
N SER A 308 15.00 -8.10 19.52
CA SER A 308 14.96 -9.43 20.12
C SER A 308 14.43 -10.50 19.17
N ALA A 309 14.83 -11.75 19.40
CA ALA A 309 14.19 -12.91 18.76
C ALA A 309 12.76 -13.18 19.29
N ARG A 310 12.34 -12.50 20.36
CA ARG A 310 11.00 -12.65 20.92
C ARG A 310 10.00 -11.87 20.08
N VAL A 311 9.23 -12.60 19.28
CA VAL A 311 8.05 -12.05 18.61
C VAL A 311 6.96 -11.75 19.64
N ALA A 312 6.53 -10.49 19.72
CA ALA A 312 5.44 -10.06 20.58
C ALA A 312 4.08 -10.38 19.92
N ARG A 313 4.00 -10.19 18.60
CA ARG A 313 2.85 -10.57 17.79
C ARG A 313 3.22 -10.70 16.31
N SER A 314 2.44 -11.48 15.60
CA SER A 314 2.47 -11.57 14.14
C SER A 314 1.06 -11.36 13.59
N GLN A 315 0.96 -10.90 12.35
CA GLN A 315 -0.31 -10.73 11.68
C GLN A 315 -0.18 -11.12 10.21
N VAL A 316 -1.16 -11.87 9.72
CA VAL A 316 -1.27 -12.19 8.29
C VAL A 316 -2.08 -11.11 7.59
N CYS A 317 -1.55 -10.66 6.46
CA CYS A 317 -2.15 -9.77 5.48
C CYS A 317 -2.14 -10.48 4.12
N MET A 318 -2.58 -9.80 3.05
CA MET A 318 -2.46 -10.31 1.69
C MET A 318 -1.96 -9.25 0.72
N TYR A 319 -1.24 -9.68 -0.31
CA TYR A 319 -1.06 -8.92 -1.54
C TYR A 319 -1.98 -9.49 -2.61
N THR A 320 -2.57 -8.62 -3.42
CA THR A 320 -2.97 -8.98 -4.78
C THR A 320 -1.80 -8.57 -5.67
N VAL A 321 -1.41 -9.36 -6.65
CA VAL A 321 -0.19 -9.15 -7.44
C VAL A 321 -0.48 -9.48 -8.90
N THR A 322 -0.04 -8.60 -9.78
CA THR A 322 -0.07 -8.75 -11.24
C THR A 322 1.19 -9.43 -11.76
N PRO A 323 1.20 -10.00 -12.98
CA PRO A 323 2.38 -10.70 -13.51
C PRO A 323 3.64 -9.83 -13.61
N ASP A 324 3.48 -8.51 -13.75
CA ASP A 324 4.57 -7.53 -13.82
C ASP A 324 4.73 -6.72 -12.53
N GLU A 325 3.98 -7.08 -11.48
CA GLU A 325 3.93 -6.39 -10.19
C GLU A 325 3.52 -4.90 -10.27
N ALA A 326 3.04 -4.43 -11.42
CA ALA A 326 2.56 -3.07 -11.61
C ALA A 326 1.05 -2.94 -11.36
N PHE A 327 0.59 -1.74 -11.02
CA PHE A 327 -0.82 -1.50 -10.75
C PHE A 327 -1.70 -1.71 -11.98
N VAL A 328 -2.99 -2.01 -11.76
CA VAL A 328 -4.01 -1.93 -12.81
C VAL A 328 -5.00 -0.84 -12.44
N ILE A 329 -5.08 0.21 -13.25
CA ILE A 329 -6.04 1.30 -13.08
C ILE A 329 -6.59 1.63 -14.47
N ASP A 330 -7.75 1.07 -14.83
CA ASP A 330 -8.31 1.20 -16.18
C ASP A 330 -9.79 0.83 -16.25
N ARG A 331 -10.47 1.30 -17.29
CA ARG A 331 -11.82 0.82 -17.63
C ARG A 331 -11.73 -0.58 -18.24
N LEU A 332 -12.70 -1.43 -17.92
CA LEU A 332 -12.74 -2.79 -18.48
C LEU A 332 -13.02 -2.75 -20.00
N PRO A 333 -12.28 -3.51 -20.82
CA PRO A 333 -12.53 -3.61 -22.26
C PRO A 333 -13.98 -4.01 -22.56
N GLY A 334 -14.66 -3.24 -23.41
CA GLY A 334 -16.07 -3.46 -23.76
C GLY A 334 -17.07 -3.13 -22.64
N ARG A 335 -16.62 -2.58 -21.51
CA ARG A 335 -17.45 -2.22 -20.34
C ARG A 335 -17.01 -0.88 -19.77
N GLU A 336 -17.18 0.18 -20.57
CA GLU A 336 -16.67 1.52 -20.24
C GLU A 336 -17.17 2.06 -18.91
N ARG A 337 -18.32 1.61 -18.41
CA ARG A 337 -18.88 2.03 -17.10
C ARG A 337 -18.25 1.34 -15.88
N VAL A 338 -17.32 0.41 -16.08
CA VAL A 338 -16.63 -0.32 -15.01
C VAL A 338 -15.16 0.08 -14.98
N LEU A 339 -14.76 0.83 -13.95
CA LEU A 339 -13.38 1.22 -13.69
C LEU A 339 -12.78 0.26 -12.65
N VAL A 340 -11.64 -0.34 -12.94
CA VAL A 340 -10.93 -1.22 -12.01
C VAL A 340 -9.75 -0.47 -11.41
N ALA A 341 -9.57 -0.58 -10.09
CA ALA A 341 -8.40 -0.12 -9.39
C ALA A 341 -7.82 -1.25 -8.53
N SER A 342 -6.77 -1.88 -9.04
CA SER A 342 -5.93 -2.85 -8.34
C SER A 342 -4.49 -2.39 -8.27
N PRO A 343 -4.19 -1.34 -7.49
CA PRO A 343 -2.82 -0.94 -7.18
C PRO A 343 -2.24 -1.82 -6.08
N CYS A 344 -2.33 -3.13 -6.25
CA CYS A 344 -1.85 -4.09 -5.30
C CYS A 344 -0.74 -4.89 -5.98
N SER A 345 0.44 -4.80 -5.37
CA SER A 345 1.65 -5.64 -5.52
C SER A 345 2.57 -5.39 -4.31
N GLY A 346 1.97 -5.26 -3.12
CA GLY A 346 2.69 -4.99 -1.88
C GLY A 346 3.13 -3.55 -1.60
N HIS A 347 3.04 -2.64 -2.58
CA HIS A 347 3.55 -1.28 -2.45
C HIS A 347 2.51 -0.18 -2.72
N GLY A 348 1.23 -0.55 -2.83
CA GLY A 348 0.13 0.34 -3.25
C GLY A 348 -0.35 1.39 -2.25
N PHE A 349 -0.31 1.10 -0.95
CA PHE A 349 -1.00 1.93 0.05
C PHE A 349 -0.54 3.39 0.01
N LYS A 350 0.76 3.62 -0.19
CA LYS A 350 1.37 4.97 -0.23
C LYS A 350 0.78 5.87 -1.32
N HIS A 351 0.22 5.28 -2.37
CA HIS A 351 -0.36 5.97 -3.52
C HIS A 351 -1.87 6.19 -3.40
N SER A 352 -2.51 5.65 -2.35
CA SER A 352 -3.98 5.53 -2.29
C SER A 352 -4.72 6.86 -2.37
N ALA A 353 -4.24 7.91 -1.70
CA ALA A 353 -4.90 9.21 -1.77
C ALA A 353 -4.88 9.83 -3.17
N ALA A 354 -3.74 9.80 -3.86
CA ALA A 354 -3.64 10.31 -5.23
C ALA A 354 -4.43 9.46 -6.21
N ILE A 355 -4.41 8.13 -6.05
CA ILE A 355 -5.23 7.24 -6.87
C ILE A 355 -6.72 7.53 -6.64
N GLY A 356 -7.16 7.76 -5.41
CA GLY A 356 -8.55 8.15 -5.14
C GLY A 356 -8.96 9.43 -5.88
N GLU A 357 -8.08 10.43 -5.93
CA GLU A 357 -8.30 11.66 -6.71
C GLU A 357 -8.39 11.34 -8.21
N ALA A 358 -7.46 10.55 -8.75
CA ALA A 358 -7.44 10.19 -10.15
C ALA A 358 -8.66 9.37 -10.57
N LEU A 359 -9.13 8.46 -9.71
CA LEU A 359 -10.35 7.70 -9.94
C LEU A 359 -11.57 8.62 -10.01
N ALA A 360 -11.66 9.61 -9.11
CA ALA A 360 -12.74 10.57 -9.14
C ALA A 360 -12.70 11.43 -10.42
N GLU A 361 -11.53 11.90 -10.84
CA GLU A 361 -11.32 12.62 -12.11
C GLU A 361 -11.71 11.78 -13.33
N LEU A 362 -11.28 10.52 -13.41
CA LEU A 362 -11.64 9.62 -14.51
C LEU A 362 -13.16 9.39 -14.60
N VAL A 363 -13.84 9.33 -13.46
CA VAL A 363 -15.29 9.12 -13.40
C VAL A 363 -16.07 10.37 -13.76
N THR A 364 -15.66 11.56 -13.29
CA THR A 364 -16.41 12.81 -13.51
C THR A 364 -16.00 13.54 -14.79
N ASP A 365 -14.71 13.55 -15.11
CA ASP A 365 -14.10 14.41 -16.13
C ASP A 365 -13.66 13.60 -17.36
N GLY A 366 -13.60 12.26 -17.24
CA GLY A 366 -13.16 11.34 -18.30
C GLY A 366 -11.63 11.29 -18.50
N ALA A 367 -10.88 12.11 -17.77
CA ALA A 367 -9.42 12.17 -17.79
C ALA A 367 -8.89 12.58 -16.41
N THR A 368 -7.63 12.28 -16.12
CA THR A 368 -6.94 12.69 -14.89
C THR A 368 -5.67 13.45 -15.22
N THR A 369 -5.21 14.28 -14.27
CA THR A 369 -3.93 14.99 -14.37
C THR A 369 -2.72 14.11 -14.06
N LEU A 370 -2.91 12.95 -13.44
CA LEU A 370 -1.85 11.99 -13.14
C LEU A 370 -1.66 11.01 -14.31
N ASP A 371 -0.42 10.72 -14.69
CA ASP A 371 -0.15 9.73 -15.74
C ASP A 371 -0.41 8.31 -15.23
N LEU A 372 -1.53 7.74 -15.66
CA LEU A 372 -1.91 6.36 -15.37
C LEU A 372 -1.63 5.43 -16.55
N THR A 373 -1.03 5.92 -17.65
CA THR A 373 -0.69 5.11 -18.83
C THR A 373 0.09 3.84 -18.48
N PRO A 374 1.09 3.88 -17.57
CA PRO A 374 1.81 2.67 -17.14
C PRO A 374 0.92 1.60 -16.49
N PHE A 375 -0.26 1.97 -15.98
CA PHE A 375 -1.18 1.09 -15.25
C PHE A 375 -2.37 0.60 -16.09
N ALA A 376 -2.39 0.90 -17.39
CA ALA A 376 -3.45 0.48 -18.30
C ALA A 376 -3.48 -1.05 -18.51
N LEU A 377 -4.67 -1.61 -18.71
CA LEU A 377 -4.88 -3.04 -18.92
C LEU A 377 -4.28 -3.53 -20.25
N GLY A 378 -4.22 -2.65 -21.26
CA GLY A 378 -3.75 -2.97 -22.61
C GLY A 378 -2.29 -3.45 -22.70
N ARG A 379 -1.51 -3.34 -21.62
CA ARG A 379 -0.15 -3.90 -21.55
C ARG A 379 -0.12 -5.43 -21.45
N PHE A 380 -1.21 -6.06 -20.98
CA PHE A 380 -1.32 -7.52 -20.88
C PHE A 380 -1.98 -8.19 -22.10
N THR A 381 -2.45 -7.41 -23.06
CA THR A 381 -3.17 -7.91 -24.24
C THR A 381 -2.27 -8.06 -25.48
N ARG A 382 -0.95 -8.08 -25.29
CA ARG A 382 0.04 -8.20 -26.38
C ARG A 382 0.52 -9.63 -26.56
#